data_AF-A0AA39AB21-F1
#
_entry.id   AF-A0AA39AB21-F1
#
_cell.length_a   1.000
_cell.length_b   1.000
_cell.length_c   1.000
_cell.angle_alpha   90.00
_cell.angle_beta   90.00
_cell.angle_gamma   90.00
#
_symmetry.space_group_name_H-M   'P 1'
#
loop_
_entity.id
_entity.type
_entity.pdbx_description
1 polymer ?
#
loop_
_entity_poly.entity_id
_entity_poly.type
_entity_poly.pdbx_seq_one_letter_code
_entity_poly.pdbx_strand_id
1 'polypeptide(L)'
;MEAIRKQASKFREQVAKQQQAVLKQFGGGGYGGSDNVITDEAELQQHQKLEKLYISTRAGKHFQRDIVRGVEGFIVTGSKQVEIGTKLSEDCRKYGVENTCTSGNTLSKAALNYGRARAQIEKERGNLLKALGTQVAEPLRAMVMGAPLEDARHLAQRYERMRQEAEAQAIEVSKRQAKMREATGNADNTLKLEAAEAKLHDLKSNMAILGKEAAAAMAAVEAQQQRLTLQRLIATVMQFPP
;
A
#
# COMPACT_ATOMS: atom_id res chain seq x y z
N MET A 1 -10.96 4.45 -16.57
CA MET A 1 -11.14 4.10 -15.14
C MET A 1 -10.39 5.03 -14.17
N GLU A 2 -9.22 5.56 -14.55
CA GLU A 2 -8.43 6.45 -13.68
C GLU A 2 -8.96 7.90 -13.64
N ALA A 3 -9.48 8.41 -14.76
CA ALA A 3 -10.15 9.71 -14.85
C ALA A 3 -11.35 9.82 -13.91
N ILE A 4 -12.17 8.76 -13.82
CA ILE A 4 -13.34 8.67 -12.94
C ILE A 4 -12.92 8.69 -11.47
N ARG A 5 -11.81 8.01 -11.11
CA ARG A 5 -11.26 8.05 -9.75
C ARG A 5 -10.73 9.43 -9.37
N LYS A 6 -10.02 10.11 -10.28
CA LYS A 6 -9.58 11.51 -10.08
C LYS A 6 -10.75 12.48 -9.93
N GLN A 7 -11.83 12.26 -10.68
CA GLN A 7 -13.04 13.08 -10.60
C GLN A 7 -13.77 12.85 -9.27
N ALA A 8 -13.83 11.60 -8.81
CA ALA A 8 -14.41 11.25 -7.51
C ALA A 8 -13.61 11.84 -6.33
N SER A 9 -12.27 11.84 -6.38
CA SER A 9 -11.45 12.50 -5.34
C SER A 9 -11.63 14.01 -5.34
N LYS A 10 -11.70 14.65 -6.52
CA LYS A 10 -11.96 16.09 -6.62
C LYS A 10 -13.35 16.47 -6.11
N PHE A 11 -14.34 15.63 -6.39
CA PHE A 11 -15.71 15.83 -5.90
C PHE A 11 -15.78 15.70 -4.38
N ARG A 12 -15.12 14.70 -3.77
CA ARG A 12 -15.03 14.59 -2.30
C ARG A 12 -14.34 15.78 -1.67
N GLU A 13 -13.25 16.25 -2.25
CA GLU A 13 -12.53 17.44 -1.76
C GLU A 13 -13.39 18.71 -1.87
N GLN A 14 -14.17 18.86 -2.95
CA GLN A 14 -15.16 19.94 -3.09
C GLN A 14 -16.26 19.82 -2.04
N VAL A 15 -16.80 18.62 -1.80
CA VAL A 15 -17.83 18.40 -0.78
C VAL A 15 -17.29 18.72 0.61
N ALA A 16 -16.06 18.33 0.95
CA ALA A 16 -15.43 18.67 2.22
C ALA A 16 -15.26 20.18 2.40
N LYS A 17 -14.78 20.89 1.36
CA LYS A 17 -14.67 22.37 1.38
C LYS A 17 -16.03 23.05 1.49
N GLN A 18 -17.05 22.50 0.83
CA GLN A 18 -18.40 23.05 0.85
C GLN A 18 -19.08 22.82 2.20
N GLN A 19 -18.90 21.65 2.81
CA GLN A 19 -19.32 21.38 4.19
C GLN A 19 -18.64 22.33 5.19
N GLN A 20 -17.35 22.62 5.01
CA GLN A 20 -16.61 23.58 5.85
C GLN A 20 -17.11 25.02 5.67
N ALA A 21 -17.47 25.43 4.45
CA ALA A 21 -18.06 26.75 4.18
C ALA A 21 -19.43 26.90 4.83
N VAL A 22 -20.25 25.84 4.78
CA VAL A 22 -21.55 25.77 5.46
C VAL A 22 -21.36 25.84 6.98
N LEU A 23 -20.42 25.08 7.55
CA LEU A 23 -20.09 25.14 8.97
C LEU A 23 -19.60 26.53 9.41
N LYS A 24 -18.82 27.24 8.59
CA LYS A 24 -18.43 28.64 8.85
C LYS A 24 -19.61 29.60 8.81
N GLN A 25 -20.52 29.42 7.86
CA GLN A 25 -21.69 30.29 7.69
C GLN A 25 -22.72 30.10 8.81
N PHE A 26 -22.86 28.88 9.34
CA PHE A 26 -23.81 28.57 10.43
C PHE A 26 -23.16 28.55 11.83
N GLY A 27 -21.83 28.50 11.94
CA GLY A 27 -21.07 28.54 13.21
C GLY A 27 -20.62 29.93 13.65
N GLY A 28 -20.84 30.98 12.83
CA GLY A 28 -20.39 32.36 13.07
C GLY A 28 -21.14 33.14 14.18
N GLY A 29 -21.92 32.46 15.03
CA GLY A 29 -22.67 33.08 16.12
C GLY A 29 -21.86 33.23 17.41
N GLY A 30 -20.89 34.15 17.42
CA GLY A 30 -20.38 34.84 18.63
C GLY A 30 -19.61 34.00 19.65
N TYR A 31 -18.31 34.33 19.77
CA TYR A 31 -17.38 34.01 20.87
C TYR A 31 -16.95 32.54 21.05
N GLY A 32 -15.72 32.25 20.60
CA GLY A 32 -15.01 31.01 20.89
C GLY A 32 -13.69 30.82 20.13
N GLY A 33 -12.70 31.71 20.38
CA GLY A 33 -11.26 31.48 20.20
C GLY A 33 -10.71 31.22 18.79
N SER A 34 -9.73 32.03 18.37
CA SER A 34 -8.88 31.75 17.19
C SER A 34 -8.22 30.36 17.21
N ASP A 35 -8.06 29.76 18.40
CA ASP A 35 -7.52 28.41 18.59
C ASP A 35 -8.42 27.29 18.04
N ASN A 36 -9.75 27.45 18.06
CA ASN A 36 -10.65 26.43 17.50
C ASN A 36 -10.54 26.36 15.97
N VAL A 37 -10.35 27.51 15.31
CA VAL A 37 -10.23 27.59 13.85
C VAL A 37 -8.90 27.03 13.35
N ILE A 38 -7.81 27.22 14.10
CA ILE A 38 -6.48 26.70 13.77
C ILE A 38 -6.42 25.18 14.01
N THR A 39 -7.05 24.69 15.07
CA THR A 39 -7.11 23.26 15.39
C THR A 39 -7.89 22.47 14.32
N ASP A 40 -9.02 23.00 13.84
CA ASP A 40 -9.84 22.35 12.81
C ASP A 40 -9.12 22.28 11.45
N GLU A 41 -8.29 23.26 11.09
CA GLU A 41 -7.51 23.24 9.83
C GLU A 41 -6.35 22.24 9.88
N ALA A 42 -5.62 22.17 10.99
CA ALA A 42 -4.54 21.19 11.19
C ALA A 42 -5.07 19.76 11.21
N GLU A 43 -6.22 19.53 11.83
CA GLU A 43 -6.92 18.24 11.83
C GLU A 43 -7.35 17.83 10.41
N LEU A 44 -7.94 18.76 9.65
CA LEU A 44 -8.36 18.51 8.28
C LEU A 44 -7.17 18.11 7.39
N GLN A 45 -6.04 18.81 7.52
CA GLN A 45 -4.81 18.47 6.80
C GLN A 45 -4.28 17.08 7.20
N GLN A 46 -4.34 16.74 8.50
CA GLN A 46 -3.96 15.42 8.99
C GLN A 46 -4.82 14.31 8.38
N HIS A 47 -6.15 14.51 8.36
CA HIS A 47 -7.10 13.57 7.77
C HIS A 47 -6.84 13.37 6.28
N GLN A 48 -6.70 14.46 5.52
CA GLN A 48 -6.40 14.39 4.08
C GLN A 48 -5.08 13.68 3.79
N LYS A 49 -4.06 13.90 4.62
CA LYS A 49 -2.77 13.20 4.51
C LYS A 49 -2.95 11.70 4.73
N LEU A 50 -3.71 11.31 5.77
CA LEU A 50 -4.01 9.91 6.04
C LEU A 50 -4.80 9.24 4.91
N GLU A 51 -5.79 9.92 4.33
CA GLU A 51 -6.54 9.40 3.19
C GLU A 51 -5.63 9.15 1.98
N LYS A 52 -4.74 10.10 1.66
CA LYS A 52 -3.75 9.95 0.57
C LYS A 52 -2.82 8.77 0.81
N LEU A 53 -2.28 8.65 2.03
CA LEU A 53 -1.41 7.54 2.42
C LEU A 53 -2.14 6.19 2.33
N TYR A 54 -3.40 6.13 2.75
CA TYR A 54 -4.20 4.91 2.66
C TYR A 54 -4.45 4.48 1.21
N ILE A 55 -4.80 5.42 0.34
CA ILE A 55 -4.99 5.16 -1.09
C ILE A 55 -3.67 4.69 -1.73
N SER A 56 -2.58 5.38 -1.45
CA SER A 56 -1.25 5.09 -1.99
C SER A 56 -0.76 3.70 -1.57
N THR A 57 -0.78 3.40 -0.26
CA THR A 57 -0.33 2.10 0.26
C THR A 57 -1.23 0.94 -0.19
N ARG A 58 -2.53 1.17 -0.37
CA ARG A 58 -3.45 0.21 -0.99
C ARG A 58 -3.08 -0.06 -2.44
N ALA A 59 -2.85 0.98 -3.24
CA ALA A 59 -2.42 0.83 -4.63
C ALA A 59 -1.06 0.12 -4.73
N GLY A 60 -0.09 0.53 -3.92
CA GLY A 60 1.23 -0.11 -3.80
C GLY A 60 1.13 -1.60 -3.52
N LYS A 61 0.29 -2.00 -2.55
CA LYS A 61 0.02 -3.43 -2.25
C LYS A 61 -0.51 -4.19 -3.47
N HIS A 62 -1.41 -3.59 -4.25
CA HIS A 62 -1.96 -4.23 -5.44
C HIS A 62 -0.90 -4.40 -6.54
N PHE A 63 -0.13 -3.35 -6.85
CA PHE A 63 0.93 -3.44 -7.84
C PHE A 63 2.00 -4.46 -7.47
N GLN A 64 2.45 -4.46 -6.20
CA GLN A 64 3.40 -5.46 -5.70
C GLN A 64 2.87 -6.89 -5.88
N ARG A 65 1.57 -7.12 -5.60
CA ARG A 65 0.93 -8.43 -5.80
C ARG A 65 0.92 -8.84 -7.27
N ASP A 66 0.63 -7.93 -8.17
CA ASP A 66 0.59 -8.22 -9.60
C ASP A 66 1.99 -8.53 -10.15
N ILE A 67 3.02 -7.82 -9.66
CA ILE A 67 4.43 -8.14 -9.95
C ILE A 67 4.78 -9.55 -9.46
N VAL A 68 4.45 -9.88 -8.21
CA VAL A 68 4.71 -11.21 -7.63
C VAL A 68 4.07 -12.31 -8.50
N ARG A 69 2.80 -12.15 -8.89
CA ARG A 69 2.10 -13.10 -9.77
C ARG A 69 2.77 -13.22 -11.13
N GLY A 70 3.20 -12.11 -11.73
CA GLY A 70 3.91 -12.11 -13.00
C GLY A 70 5.23 -12.88 -12.93
N VAL A 71 6.02 -12.62 -11.89
CA VAL A 71 7.30 -13.32 -11.66
C VAL A 71 7.08 -14.80 -11.37
N GLU A 72 6.13 -15.16 -10.52
CA GLU A 72 5.80 -16.57 -10.23
C GLU A 72 5.32 -17.31 -11.48
N GLY A 73 4.46 -16.68 -12.30
CA GLY A 73 4.02 -17.26 -13.57
C GLY A 73 5.16 -17.45 -14.57
N PHE A 74 6.09 -16.49 -14.63
CA PHE A 74 7.31 -16.59 -15.42
C PHE A 74 8.20 -17.74 -14.92
N ILE A 75 8.36 -17.90 -13.61
CA ILE A 75 9.13 -19.00 -13.01
C ILE A 75 8.52 -20.35 -13.37
N VAL A 76 7.21 -20.54 -13.17
CA VAL A 76 6.52 -21.80 -13.47
C VAL A 76 6.69 -22.17 -14.95
N THR A 77 6.47 -21.21 -15.85
CA THR A 77 6.60 -21.45 -17.29
C THR A 77 8.07 -21.71 -17.67
N GLY A 78 8.99 -20.94 -17.11
CA GLY A 78 10.42 -21.07 -17.34
C GLY A 78 10.98 -22.42 -16.88
N SER A 79 10.54 -22.92 -15.73
CA SER A 79 10.97 -24.25 -15.22
C SER A 79 10.61 -25.35 -16.21
N LYS A 80 9.41 -25.30 -16.80
CA LYS A 80 9.00 -26.24 -17.84
C LYS A 80 9.86 -26.13 -19.12
N GLN A 81 10.27 -24.92 -19.49
CA GLN A 81 11.20 -24.73 -20.62
C GLN A 81 12.58 -25.32 -20.33
N VAL A 82 13.08 -25.16 -19.09
CA VAL A 82 14.35 -25.74 -18.64
C VAL A 82 14.30 -27.25 -18.69
N GLU A 83 13.21 -27.88 -18.25
CA GLU A 83 13.01 -29.35 -18.35
C GLU A 83 13.06 -29.83 -19.80
N ILE A 84 12.30 -29.20 -20.70
CA ILE A 84 12.27 -29.54 -22.13
C ILE A 84 13.65 -29.36 -22.77
N GLY A 85 14.32 -28.25 -22.49
CA GLY A 85 15.65 -27.96 -23.03
C GLY A 85 16.73 -28.92 -22.50
N THR A 86 16.62 -29.32 -21.23
CA THR A 86 17.50 -30.32 -20.61
C THR A 86 17.31 -31.65 -21.32
N LYS A 87 16.07 -32.09 -21.52
CA LYS A 87 15.77 -33.33 -22.25
C LYS A 87 16.31 -33.32 -23.67
N LEU A 88 16.11 -32.22 -24.41
CA LEU A 88 16.68 -32.04 -25.75
C LEU A 88 18.22 -32.15 -25.74
N SER A 89 18.87 -31.54 -24.75
CA SER A 89 20.33 -31.58 -24.61
C SER A 89 20.85 -33.00 -24.37
N GLU A 90 20.13 -33.80 -23.59
CA GLU A 90 20.43 -35.21 -23.33
C GLU A 90 20.29 -36.05 -24.58
N ASP A 91 19.21 -35.87 -25.33
CA ASP A 91 18.94 -36.63 -26.54
C ASP A 91 19.99 -36.32 -27.64
N CYS A 92 20.40 -35.06 -27.80
CA CYS A 92 21.51 -34.70 -28.69
C CYS A 92 22.85 -35.27 -28.23
N ARG A 93 23.13 -35.25 -26.92
CA ARG A 93 24.34 -35.87 -26.36
C ARG A 93 24.34 -37.38 -26.59
N LYS A 94 23.21 -38.03 -26.39
CA LYS A 94 23.01 -39.47 -26.62
C LYS A 94 23.28 -39.82 -28.08
N TYR A 95 22.70 -39.07 -29.02
CA TYR A 95 22.99 -39.22 -30.43
C TYR A 95 24.50 -39.09 -30.71
N GLY A 96 25.16 -38.05 -30.19
CA GLY A 96 26.59 -37.84 -30.41
C GLY A 96 27.50 -38.94 -29.87
N VAL A 97 27.09 -39.67 -28.83
CA VAL A 97 27.87 -40.75 -28.20
C VAL A 97 27.55 -42.13 -28.78
N GLU A 98 26.28 -42.44 -29.00
CA GLU A 98 25.81 -43.78 -29.35
C GLU A 98 25.69 -44.00 -30.87
N ASN A 99 25.83 -42.95 -31.69
CA ASN A 99 25.72 -43.07 -33.15
C ASN A 99 26.89 -43.86 -33.75
N THR A 100 26.58 -45.01 -34.36
CA THR A 100 27.53 -45.95 -34.98
C THR A 100 27.85 -45.62 -36.44
N CYS A 101 27.65 -44.36 -36.86
CA CYS A 101 27.83 -43.94 -38.24
C CYS A 101 29.26 -44.19 -38.73
N THR A 102 29.38 -44.91 -39.85
CA THR A 102 30.65 -45.35 -40.44
C THR A 102 31.20 -44.38 -41.49
N SER A 103 30.42 -43.39 -41.91
CA SER A 103 30.76 -42.46 -43.01
C SER A 103 31.28 -41.08 -42.56
N GLY A 104 31.58 -40.90 -41.27
CA GLY A 104 32.21 -39.69 -40.73
C GLY A 104 31.66 -39.25 -39.36
N ASN A 105 32.43 -38.45 -38.62
CA ASN A 105 32.09 -38.06 -37.23
C ASN A 105 31.62 -36.61 -37.04
N THR A 106 31.50 -35.83 -38.12
CA THR A 106 31.14 -34.40 -38.07
C THR A 106 29.80 -34.18 -37.38
N LEU A 107 28.76 -34.94 -37.75
CA LEU A 107 27.42 -34.81 -37.17
C LEU A 107 27.38 -35.23 -35.70
N SER A 108 28.01 -36.36 -35.35
CA SER A 108 28.09 -36.82 -33.95
C SER A 108 28.79 -35.81 -33.05
N LYS A 109 29.90 -35.21 -33.52
CA LYS A 109 30.60 -34.12 -32.82
C LYS A 109 29.74 -32.86 -32.69
N ALA A 110 29.05 -32.47 -33.75
CA ALA A 110 28.15 -31.32 -33.72
C ALA A 110 27.01 -31.52 -32.71
N ALA A 111 26.37 -32.70 -32.71
CA ALA A 111 25.31 -33.05 -31.77
C ALA A 111 25.81 -33.05 -30.31
N LEU A 112 27.00 -33.59 -30.06
CA LEU A 112 27.62 -33.57 -28.74
C LEU A 112 27.92 -32.15 -28.24
N ASN A 113 28.48 -31.30 -29.11
CA ASN A 113 28.78 -29.90 -28.80
C ASN A 113 27.49 -29.10 -28.54
N TYR A 114 26.46 -29.27 -29.37
CA TYR A 114 25.16 -28.66 -29.17
C TYR A 114 24.55 -29.10 -27.83
N GLY A 115 24.52 -30.41 -27.54
CA GLY A 115 23.99 -30.93 -26.28
C GLY A 115 24.68 -30.32 -25.06
N ARG A 116 26.01 -30.20 -25.07
CA ARG A 116 26.76 -29.55 -24.00
C ARG A 116 26.42 -28.07 -23.84
N ALA A 117 26.44 -27.32 -24.95
CA ALA A 117 26.10 -25.89 -24.93
C ALA A 117 24.66 -25.66 -24.43
N ARG A 118 23.72 -26.48 -24.90
CA ARG A 118 22.30 -26.38 -24.50
C ARG A 118 22.11 -26.70 -23.02
N ALA A 119 22.75 -27.75 -22.51
CA ALA A 119 22.70 -28.09 -21.09
C ALA A 119 23.21 -26.94 -20.21
N GLN A 120 24.29 -26.26 -20.63
CA GLN A 120 24.81 -25.09 -19.92
C GLN A 120 23.83 -23.90 -19.95
N ILE A 121 23.18 -23.64 -21.09
CA ILE A 121 22.15 -22.59 -21.20
C ILE A 121 20.98 -22.87 -20.25
N GLU A 122 20.47 -24.10 -20.22
CA GLU A 122 19.33 -24.45 -19.35
C GLU A 122 19.72 -24.41 -17.86
N LYS A 123 20.98 -24.74 -17.52
CA LYS A 123 21.50 -24.55 -16.17
C LYS A 123 21.46 -23.07 -15.75
N GLU A 124 21.96 -22.16 -16.59
CA GLU A 124 21.93 -20.73 -16.26
C GLU A 124 20.51 -20.16 -16.23
N ARG A 125 19.61 -20.64 -17.09
CA ARG A 125 18.17 -20.34 -17.00
C ARG A 125 17.58 -20.80 -15.67
N GLY A 126 17.89 -22.02 -15.22
CA GLY A 126 17.47 -22.51 -13.90
C GLY A 126 17.97 -21.61 -12.76
N ASN A 127 19.23 -21.18 -12.82
CA ASN A 127 19.80 -20.24 -11.84
C ASN A 127 19.05 -18.90 -11.83
N LEU A 128 18.77 -18.33 -13.01
CA LEU A 128 17.98 -17.12 -13.17
C LEU A 128 16.60 -17.24 -12.53
N LEU A 129 15.86 -18.31 -12.82
CA LEU A 129 14.50 -18.50 -12.28
C LEU A 129 14.52 -18.62 -10.75
N LYS A 130 15.51 -19.33 -10.18
CA LYS A 130 15.71 -19.42 -8.73
C LYS A 130 16.03 -18.05 -8.11
N ALA A 131 16.87 -17.27 -8.77
CA ALA A 131 17.23 -15.93 -8.31
C ALA A 131 16.03 -14.97 -8.37
N LEU A 132 15.20 -15.02 -9.41
CA LEU A 132 13.94 -14.26 -9.48
C LEU A 132 13.00 -14.63 -8.32
N GLY A 133 12.88 -15.92 -7.99
CA GLY A 133 12.05 -16.37 -6.87
C GLY A 133 12.51 -15.80 -5.53
N THR A 134 13.78 -15.99 -5.20
CA THR A 134 14.37 -15.62 -3.90
C THR A 134 14.59 -14.12 -3.74
N GLN A 135 14.96 -13.43 -4.81
CA GLN A 135 15.38 -12.03 -4.71
C GLN A 135 14.29 -11.03 -5.04
N VAL A 136 13.22 -11.45 -5.72
CA VAL A 136 12.14 -10.58 -6.18
C VAL A 136 10.80 -11.04 -5.63
N ALA A 137 10.37 -12.26 -5.95
CA ALA A 137 9.04 -12.73 -5.57
C ALA A 137 8.87 -12.85 -4.06
N GLU A 138 9.79 -13.52 -3.36
CA GLU A 138 9.72 -13.72 -1.91
C GLU A 138 9.68 -12.40 -1.10
N PRO A 139 10.60 -11.42 -1.31
CA PRO A 139 10.57 -10.19 -0.54
C PRO A 139 9.32 -9.35 -0.81
N LEU A 140 8.84 -9.29 -2.06
CA LEU A 140 7.61 -8.56 -2.39
C LEU A 140 6.38 -9.27 -1.83
N ARG A 141 6.33 -10.60 -1.84
CA ARG A 141 5.26 -11.38 -1.22
C ARG A 141 5.21 -11.13 0.30
N ALA A 142 6.37 -11.11 0.95
CA ALA A 142 6.48 -10.78 2.37
C ALA A 142 5.99 -9.36 2.68
N MET A 143 6.31 -8.37 1.84
CA MET A 143 5.77 -7.00 1.98
C MET A 143 4.24 -6.96 1.84
N VAL A 144 3.68 -7.67 0.86
CA VAL A 144 2.23 -7.70 0.61
C VAL A 144 1.48 -8.40 1.74
N MET A 145 2.10 -9.40 2.39
CA MET A 145 1.48 -10.19 3.46
C MET A 145 1.92 -9.76 4.87
N GLY A 146 2.78 -8.75 4.98
CA GLY A 146 3.44 -8.38 6.22
C GLY A 146 2.53 -7.65 7.21
N ALA A 147 2.75 -7.92 8.50
CA ALA A 147 2.07 -7.25 9.62
C ALA A 147 2.14 -5.71 9.58
N PRO A 148 3.28 -5.06 9.21
CA PRO A 148 3.39 -3.60 9.30
C PRO A 148 2.32 -2.82 8.51
N LEU A 149 1.90 -3.33 7.35
CA LEU A 149 0.86 -2.69 6.55
C LEU A 149 -0.54 -2.86 7.18
N GLU A 150 -0.83 -4.02 7.75
CA GLU A 150 -2.12 -4.25 8.42
C GLU A 150 -2.19 -3.50 9.76
N ASP A 151 -1.11 -3.46 10.53
CA ASP A 151 -1.02 -2.69 11.77
C ASP A 151 -1.23 -1.18 11.53
N ALA A 152 -0.56 -0.62 10.51
CA ALA A 152 -0.74 0.78 10.12
C ALA A 152 -2.19 1.08 9.68
N ARG A 153 -2.84 0.13 9.00
CA ARG A 153 -4.26 0.26 8.62
C ARG A 153 -5.19 0.20 9.83
N HIS A 154 -4.89 -0.64 10.81
CA HIS A 154 -5.64 -0.68 12.06
C HIS A 154 -5.55 0.66 12.81
N LEU A 155 -4.37 1.29 12.86
CA LEU A 155 -4.23 2.64 13.41
C LEU A 155 -5.08 3.66 12.64
N ALA A 156 -5.04 3.64 11.31
CA ALA A 156 -5.85 4.53 10.48
C ALA A 156 -7.36 4.34 10.68
N GLN A 157 -7.83 3.10 10.86
CA GLN A 157 -9.22 2.79 11.16
C GLN A 157 -9.64 3.26 12.55
N ARG A 158 -8.78 3.11 13.56
CA ARG A 158 -9.04 3.62 14.91
C ARG A 158 -9.13 5.14 14.91
N TYR A 159 -8.23 5.81 14.19
CA TYR A 159 -8.28 7.25 13.99
C TYR A 159 -9.61 7.69 13.38
N GLU A 160 -10.06 7.04 12.30
CA GLU A 160 -11.33 7.41 11.66
C GLU A 160 -12.54 7.22 12.59
N ARG A 161 -12.55 6.15 13.40
CA ARG A 161 -13.60 5.96 14.40
C ARG A 161 -13.60 7.06 15.46
N MET A 162 -12.44 7.41 15.99
CA MET A 162 -12.29 8.46 16.98
C MET A 162 -12.69 9.84 16.43
N ARG A 163 -12.41 10.09 15.15
CA ARG A 163 -12.84 11.31 14.44
C ARG A 163 -14.36 11.39 14.37
N GLN A 164 -15.03 10.31 13.98
CA GLN A 164 -16.51 10.26 13.95
C GLN A 164 -17.12 10.45 15.34
N GLU A 165 -16.49 9.90 16.39
CA GLU A 165 -16.91 10.12 17.78
C GLU A 165 -16.73 11.60 18.20
N ALA A 166 -15.63 12.23 17.82
CA ALA A 166 -15.38 13.65 18.08
C ALA A 166 -16.38 14.56 17.33
N GLU A 167 -16.69 14.26 16.06
CA GLU A 167 -17.71 14.97 15.27
C GLU A 167 -19.10 14.85 15.91
N ALA A 168 -19.51 13.65 16.33
CA ALA A 168 -20.78 13.43 17.01
C ALA A 168 -20.86 14.21 18.34
N GLN A 169 -19.77 14.22 19.11
CA GLN A 169 -19.69 14.98 20.35
C GLN A 169 -19.72 16.50 20.11
N ALA A 170 -19.11 17.00 19.04
CA ALA A 170 -19.14 18.42 18.68
C ALA A 170 -20.56 18.90 18.29
N ILE A 171 -21.31 18.08 17.57
CA ILE A 171 -22.72 18.35 17.26
C ILE A 171 -23.54 18.44 18.56
N GLU A 172 -23.27 17.54 19.51
CA GLU A 172 -23.98 17.52 20.79
C GLU A 172 -23.64 18.73 21.68
N VAL A 173 -22.38 19.15 21.72
CA VAL A 173 -21.96 20.42 22.37
C VAL A 173 -22.72 21.59 21.76
N SER A 174 -22.76 21.68 20.42
CA SER A 174 -23.47 22.76 19.71
C SER A 174 -24.97 22.80 20.06
N LYS A 175 -25.61 21.63 20.15
CA LYS A 175 -27.02 21.51 20.58
C LYS A 175 -27.23 21.99 22.02
N ARG A 176 -26.32 21.66 22.94
CA ARG A 176 -26.40 22.10 24.34
C ARG A 176 -26.16 23.61 24.47
N GLN A 177 -25.20 24.16 23.74
CA GLN A 177 -24.95 25.61 23.69
C GLN A 177 -26.19 26.38 23.19
N ALA A 178 -26.86 25.89 22.13
CA ALA A 178 -28.09 26.48 21.63
C ALA A 178 -29.22 26.47 22.69
N LYS A 179 -29.46 25.33 23.33
CA LYS A 179 -30.45 25.20 24.41
C LYS A 179 -30.15 26.10 25.60
N MET A 180 -28.88 26.30 25.92
CA MET A 180 -28.47 27.15 27.04
C MET A 180 -28.70 28.64 26.76
N ARG A 181 -28.67 29.06 25.48
CA ARG A 181 -29.05 30.42 25.06
C ARG A 181 -30.56 30.67 25.15
N GLU A 182 -31.38 29.63 25.01
CA GLU A 182 -32.85 29.72 25.06
C GLU A 182 -33.42 29.57 26.48
N ALA A 183 -32.74 28.85 27.38
CA ALA A 183 -33.18 28.57 28.74
C ALA A 183 -32.29 29.27 29.78
N THR A 184 -32.52 30.57 30.00
CA THR A 184 -31.74 31.39 30.93
C THR A 184 -31.96 30.93 32.39
N GLY A 185 -30.90 30.46 33.06
CA GLY A 185 -30.88 30.26 34.52
C GLY A 185 -30.95 28.83 35.07
N ASN A 186 -30.79 27.79 34.23
CA ASN A 186 -30.76 26.41 34.73
C ASN A 186 -29.32 25.90 34.97
N ALA A 187 -28.91 25.81 36.24
CA ALA A 187 -27.57 25.34 36.64
C ALA A 187 -27.25 23.91 36.16
N ASP A 188 -28.24 23.02 36.08
CA ASP A 188 -28.08 21.65 35.58
C ASP A 188 -27.73 21.60 34.08
N ASN A 189 -28.26 22.54 33.29
CA ASN A 189 -27.90 22.67 31.86
C ASN A 189 -26.46 23.14 31.67
N THR A 190 -25.96 23.97 32.60
CA THR A 190 -24.58 24.49 32.58
C THR A 190 -23.59 23.36 32.85
N LEU A 191 -23.81 22.56 33.90
CA LEU A 191 -22.97 21.41 34.24
C LEU A 191 -22.94 20.35 33.11
N LYS A 192 -24.09 20.09 32.46
CA LYS A 192 -24.17 19.16 31.31
C LYS A 192 -23.43 19.67 30.07
N LEU A 193 -23.39 20.99 29.87
CA LEU A 193 -22.61 21.59 28.79
C LEU A 193 -21.11 21.46 29.07
N GLU A 194 -20.67 21.84 30.28
CA GLU A 194 -19.26 21.73 30.70
C GLU A 194 -18.74 20.28 30.57
N ALA A 195 -19.52 19.29 31.04
CA ALA A 195 -19.17 17.88 30.89
C ALA A 195 -19.06 17.44 29.43
N ALA A 196 -19.92 17.96 28.55
CA ALA A 196 -19.88 17.67 27.13
C ALA A 196 -18.68 18.31 26.41
N GLU A 197 -18.30 19.52 26.82
CA GLU A 197 -17.12 20.24 26.32
C GLU A 197 -15.82 19.59 26.79
N ALA A 198 -15.74 19.15 28.05
CA ALA A 198 -14.61 18.39 28.58
C ALA A 198 -14.40 17.08 27.79
N LYS A 199 -15.48 16.31 27.56
CA LYS A 199 -15.41 15.09 26.75
C LYS A 199 -14.99 15.37 25.30
N LEU A 200 -15.44 16.47 24.71
CA LEU A 200 -15.01 16.87 23.37
C LEU A 200 -13.52 17.21 23.33
N HIS A 201 -13.03 17.91 24.36
CA HIS A 201 -11.62 18.25 24.49
C HIS A 201 -10.74 16.99 24.58
N ASP A 202 -11.14 16.02 25.41
CA ASP A 202 -10.44 14.73 25.54
C ASP A 202 -10.42 13.96 24.22
N LEU A 203 -11.55 13.89 23.51
CA LEU A 203 -11.65 13.25 22.20
C LEU A 203 -10.73 13.92 21.18
N LYS A 204 -10.72 15.27 21.11
CA LYS A 204 -9.84 16.01 20.20
C LYS A 204 -8.36 15.77 20.51
N SER A 205 -7.98 15.74 21.80
CA SER A 205 -6.60 15.46 22.22
C SER A 205 -6.16 14.04 21.83
N ASN A 206 -6.96 13.03 22.16
CA ASN A 206 -6.69 11.63 21.81
C ASN A 206 -6.62 11.44 20.29
N MET A 207 -7.53 12.08 19.55
CA MET A 207 -7.57 12.03 18.10
C MET A 207 -6.31 12.63 17.47
N ALA A 208 -5.81 13.75 18.01
CA ALA A 208 -4.59 14.38 17.53
C ALA A 208 -3.36 13.46 17.71
N ILE A 209 -3.26 12.77 18.85
CA ILE A 209 -2.18 11.80 19.12
C ILE A 209 -2.28 10.61 18.16
N LEU A 210 -3.44 9.97 18.11
CA LEU A 210 -3.67 8.80 17.27
C LEU A 210 -3.52 9.12 15.78
N GLY A 211 -3.94 10.31 15.35
CA GLY A 211 -3.76 10.80 14.00
C GLY A 211 -2.28 10.92 13.62
N LYS A 212 -1.43 11.42 14.53
CA LYS A 212 0.03 11.49 14.31
C LYS A 212 0.64 10.11 14.19
N GLU A 213 0.28 9.19 15.07
CA GLU A 213 0.76 7.79 15.04
C GLU A 213 0.36 7.07 13.75
N ALA A 214 -0.93 7.15 13.38
CA ALA A 214 -1.44 6.55 12.17
C ALA A 214 -0.73 7.13 10.92
N ALA A 215 -0.54 8.45 10.87
CA ALA A 215 0.11 9.09 9.72
C ALA A 215 1.59 8.70 9.61
N ALA A 216 2.30 8.63 10.75
CA ALA A 216 3.70 8.20 10.78
C ALA A 216 3.83 6.73 10.34
N ALA A 217 3.00 5.84 10.87
CA ALA A 217 3.00 4.42 10.51
C ALA A 217 2.69 4.21 9.02
N MET A 218 1.64 4.86 8.50
CA MET A 218 1.26 4.75 7.09
C MET A 218 2.31 5.33 6.14
N ALA A 219 2.95 6.45 6.50
CA ALA A 219 4.05 7.03 5.72
C ALA A 219 5.30 6.13 5.72
N ALA A 220 5.62 5.51 6.86
CA ALA A 220 6.72 4.55 6.93
C ALA A 220 6.47 3.34 6.02
N VAL A 221 5.24 2.81 6.02
CA VAL A 221 4.85 1.71 5.13
C VAL A 221 4.92 2.11 3.66
N GLU A 222 4.43 3.30 3.29
CA GLU A 222 4.54 3.80 1.91
C GLU A 222 6.00 3.89 1.45
N ALA A 223 6.85 4.53 2.25
CA ALA A 223 8.28 4.67 1.94
C ALA A 223 8.98 3.30 1.82
N GLN A 224 8.63 2.38 2.71
CA GLN A 224 9.14 1.00 2.69
C GLN A 224 8.65 0.24 1.44
N GLN A 225 7.38 0.37 1.05
CA GLN A 225 6.85 -0.22 -0.19
C GLN A 225 7.61 0.31 -1.41
N GLN A 226 7.78 1.63 -1.53
CA GLN A 226 8.48 2.24 -2.67
C GLN A 226 9.93 1.78 -2.75
N ARG A 227 10.66 1.86 -1.63
CA ARG A 227 12.08 1.48 -1.55
C ARG A 227 12.29 0.01 -1.88
N LEU A 228 11.51 -0.88 -1.26
CA LEU A 228 11.67 -2.31 -1.53
C LEU A 228 11.33 -2.60 -2.99
N THR A 229 10.21 -2.08 -3.50
CA THR A 229 9.80 -2.32 -4.90
C THR A 229 10.89 -1.90 -5.87
N LEU A 230 11.44 -0.69 -5.72
CA LEU A 230 12.54 -0.21 -6.55
C LEU A 230 13.75 -1.15 -6.48
N GLN A 231 14.18 -1.54 -5.28
CA GLN A 231 15.32 -2.45 -5.11
C GLN A 231 15.09 -3.79 -5.81
N ARG A 232 13.87 -4.34 -5.74
CA ARG A 232 13.54 -5.63 -6.37
C ARG A 232 13.44 -5.53 -7.89
N LEU A 233 12.94 -4.42 -8.42
CA LEU A 233 12.95 -4.17 -9.87
C LEU A 233 14.36 -3.93 -10.42
N ILE A 234 15.27 -3.34 -9.65
CA ILE A 234 16.67 -3.24 -10.04
C ILE A 234 17.32 -4.64 -10.07
N ALA A 235 17.00 -5.49 -9.09
CA ALA A 235 17.53 -6.86 -9.02
C ALA A 235 17.13 -7.72 -10.24
N THR A 236 15.99 -7.45 -10.89
CA THR A 236 15.61 -8.15 -12.13
C THR A 236 16.52 -7.83 -13.32
N VAL A 237 17.28 -6.72 -13.28
CA VAL A 237 18.11 -6.24 -14.40
C VAL A 237 19.59 -6.37 -14.10
N MET A 238 20.03 -5.98 -12.90
CA MET A 238 21.46 -5.83 -12.60
C MET A 238 22.18 -7.14 -12.25
N GLN A 239 21.46 -8.18 -11.85
CA GLN A 239 22.10 -9.45 -11.46
C GLN A 239 22.19 -10.47 -12.58
N PHE A 240 21.74 -10.11 -13.79
CA PHE A 240 21.73 -10.98 -14.94
C PHE A 240 22.32 -10.22 -16.13
N PRO A 241 23.66 -10.08 -16.21
CA PRO A 241 24.29 -9.54 -17.41
C PRO A 241 23.96 -10.42 -18.64
N PRO A 242 23.93 -9.84 -19.84
CA PRO A 242 23.63 -10.54 -21.10
C PRO A 242 24.60 -11.68 -21.41
#